data_AF-A0A6J7P3U5-F1
#
_entry.id   AF-A0A6J7P3U5-F1
#
_cell.length_a   1.000
_cell.length_b   1.000
_cell.length_c   1.000
_cell.angle_alpha   90.00
_cell.angle_beta   90.00
_cell.angle_gamma   90.00
#
_symmetry.space_group_name_H-M   'P 1'
#
loop_
_entity.id
_entity.type
_entity.pdbx_description
1 polymer ?
#
loop_
_entity_poly.entity_id
_entity_poly.type
_entity_poly.pdbx_seq_one_letter_code
_entity_poly.pdbx_strand_id
1 'polypeptide(L)' 'MIARALLTEAPILILDEATEHLDEEMQLEVLRGILKWRSGLTTIMITHEAPNISGIDLRLQCSKGTLSEI' A
#
# COMPACT_ATOMS: atom_id res chain seq x y z
N MET A 1 3.41 -13.16 -2.54
CA MET A 1 3.74 -12.68 -1.17
C MET A 1 2.52 -12.14 -0.43
N ILE A 2 1.66 -11.36 -1.10
CA ILE A 2 0.41 -10.81 -0.51
C ILE A 2 -0.42 -11.91 0.18
N ALA A 3 -0.73 -13.02 -0.51
CA ALA A 3 -1.50 -14.12 0.08
C ALA A 3 -0.95 -14.64 1.42
N ARG A 4 0.38 -14.71 1.58
CA ARG A 4 1.00 -15.11 2.86
C ARG A 4 0.80 -14.04 3.93
N ALA A 5 0.92 -12.76 3.58
CA ALA A 5 0.65 -11.66 4.50
C ALA A 5 -0.84 -11.64 4.93
N LEU A 6 -1.76 -11.99 4.02
CA LEU A 6 -3.20 -12.11 4.33
C LEU A 6 -3.52 -13.19 5.38
N LEU A 7 -2.68 -14.23 5.47
CA LEU A 7 -2.83 -15.30 6.46
C LEU A 7 -2.33 -14.92 7.85
N THR A 8 -1.76 -13.72 8.00
CA THR A 8 -1.24 -13.24 9.29
C THR A 8 -2.21 -12.26 9.93
N GLU A 9 -2.37 -12.34 11.25
CA GLU A 9 -3.11 -11.35 12.06
C GLU A 9 -2.22 -10.17 12.49
N ALA A 10 -1.22 -9.82 11.67
CA ALA A 10 -0.26 -8.77 12.03
C ALA A 10 -0.96 -7.41 12.16
N PRO A 11 -0.72 -6.62 13.23
CA PRO A 11 -1.35 -5.32 13.41
C PRO A 11 -0.87 -4.30 12.37
N ILE A 12 0.33 -4.48 11.80
CA ILE A 12 0.92 -3.62 10.78
C ILE A 12 1.24 -4.45 9.53
N LEU A 13 0.80 -3.97 8.37
CA LEU A 13 1.14 -4.52 7.06
C LEU A 13 2.08 -3.56 6.35
N ILE A 14 3.21 -4.06 5.84
CA ILE A 14 4.13 -3.30 4.99
C ILE A 14 4.07 -3.91 3.59
N LEU A 15 3.76 -3.07 2.60
CA LEU A 15 3.78 -3.40 1.19
C LEU A 15 4.96 -2.69 0.56
N ASP A 16 5.96 -3.45 0.14
CA ASP A 16 7.15 -2.94 -0.56
C ASP A 16 7.06 -3.36 -2.02
N GLU A 17 6.73 -2.41 -2.90
CA GLU A 17 6.57 -2.60 -4.35
C GLU A 17 5.65 -3.77 -4.74
N ALA A 18 4.67 -4.07 -3.89
CA ALA A 18 3.92 -5.33 -3.93
C ALA A 18 3.03 -5.53 -5.18
N THR A 19 2.79 -4.47 -5.95
CA THR A 19 1.91 -4.45 -7.14
C THR A 19 2.61 -3.97 -8.42
N GLU A 20 3.92 -3.72 -8.39
CA GLU A 20 4.67 -3.10 -9.50
C GLU A 20 4.56 -3.88 -10.83
N HIS A 21 4.39 -5.19 -10.76
CA HIS A 21 4.35 -6.08 -11.93
C HIS A 21 2.92 -6.29 -12.49
N LEU A 22 1.94 -5.55 -11.97
CA LEU A 22 0.55 -5.61 -12.42
C LEU A 22 0.25 -4.45 -13.37
N ASP A 23 -0.72 -4.65 -14.25
CA ASP A 23 -1.31 -3.51 -14.96
C ASP A 23 -2.05 -2.58 -13.98
N GLU A 24 -2.31 -1.34 -14.42
CA GLU A 24 -2.89 -0.29 -13.58
C GLU A 24 -4.26 -0.70 -13.01
N GLU A 25 -5.08 -1.38 -13.82
CA GLU A 25 -6.43 -1.82 -13.42
C GLU A 25 -6.35 -2.89 -12.32
N MET A 26 -5.53 -3.92 -12.53
CA MET A 26 -5.28 -4.98 -11.56
C MET A 26 -4.63 -4.43 -10.28
N GLN A 27 -3.70 -3.48 -10.39
CA GLN A 27 -3.10 -2.82 -9.24
C GLN A 27 -4.16 -2.14 -8.38
N LEU A 28 -5.03 -1.34 -8.99
CA LEU A 28 -6.12 -0.65 -8.28
C LEU A 28 -7.10 -1.63 -7.64
N GLU A 29 -7.46 -2.70 -8.35
CA GLU A 29 -8.35 -3.74 -7.82
C GLU A 29 -7.74 -4.42 -6.58
N VAL A 30 -6.49 -4.88 -6.68
CA VAL A 30 -5.78 -5.56 -5.59
C VAL A 30 -5.63 -4.64 -4.38
N LEU A 31 -5.21 -3.39 -4.58
CA LEU A 31 -5.03 -2.44 -3.48
C LEU A 31 -6.33 -2.10 -2.77
N ARG A 32 -7.43 -1.89 -3.52
CA ARG A 32 -8.77 -1.69 -2.91
C ARG A 32 -9.19 -2.89 -2.07
N GLY A 33 -8.93 -4.10 -2.56
CA GLY A 33 -9.17 -5.34 -1.82
C GLY A 33 -8.39 -5.40 -0.51
N ILE A 34 -7.09 -5.08 -0.55
CA ILE A 34 -6.21 -5.07 0.63
C ILE A 34 -6.68 -4.01 1.64
N LEU A 35 -6.91 -2.76 1.21
CA LEU A 35 -7.34 -1.68 2.11
C LEU A 35 -8.67 -1.98 2.79
N LYS A 36 -9.61 -2.59 2.06
CA LYS A 36 -10.89 -3.03 2.63
C LYS A 36 -10.71 -4.14 3.67
N TRP A 37 -9.86 -5.14 3.38
CA TRP A 37 -9.56 -6.21 4.32
C TRP A 37 -8.83 -5.70 5.57
N ARG A 38 -7.94 -4.73 5.40
CA ARG A 38 -7.16 -4.08 6.47
C ARG A 38 -7.89 -2.96 7.21
N SER A 39 -9.19 -2.77 6.99
CA SER A 39 -9.96 -1.68 7.62
C SER A 39 -9.73 -1.64 9.14
N GLY A 40 -9.32 -0.48 9.66
CA GLY A 40 -9.00 -0.28 11.08
C GLY A 40 -7.61 -0.76 11.53
N LEU A 41 -6.78 -1.30 10.62
CA LEU A 41 -5.41 -1.72 10.89
C LEU A 41 -4.41 -0.89 10.07
N THR A 42 -3.21 -0.69 10.61
CA THR A 42 -2.19 0.15 9.97
C THR A 42 -1.59 -0.55 8.75
N THR A 43 -1.57 0.15 7.62
CA THR A 43 -0.92 -0.33 6.39
C THR A 43 0.05 0.73 5.89
N ILE A 44 1.29 0.35 5.63
CA ILE A 44 2.35 1.20 5.06
C ILE A 44 2.66 0.68 3.67
N MET A 45 2.63 1.54 2.68
CA MET A 45 2.95 1.20 1.29
C MET A 45 4.13 2.03 0.82
N ILE A 46 5.12 1.34 0.27
CA ILE A 46 6.33 1.92 -0.33
C ILE A 46 6.22 1.63 -1.83
N THR A 47 6.22 2.68 -2.64
CA THR A 47 6.08 2.60 -4.09
C THR A 47 6.79 3.78 -4.75
N HIS A 48 7.35 3.54 -5.92
CA HIS A 48 7.86 4.59 -6.80
C HIS A 48 6.75 5.38 -7.49
N GLU A 49 5.61 4.74 -7.74
CA GLU A 49 4.46 5.36 -8.37
C GLU A 49 3.24 5.26 -7.44
N ALA A 50 2.75 6.42 -7.00
CA ALA A 50 1.61 6.48 -6.09
C ALA A 50 0.31 6.17 -6.85
N PRO A 51 -0.41 5.09 -6.53
CA PRO A 51 -1.67 4.78 -7.17
C PRO A 51 -2.71 5.84 -6.84
N ASN A 52 -3.52 6.21 -7.83
CA ASN A 52 -4.63 7.13 -7.63
C ASN A 52 -5.82 6.42 -6.97
N ILE A 53 -5.68 6.15 -5.68
CA ILE A 53 -6.67 5.47 -4.84
C ILE A 53 -7.14 6.38 -3.70
N SER A 54 -8.43 6.32 -3.40
CA SER A 54 -9.04 6.98 -2.25
C SER A 54 -8.80 6.18 -0.97
N GLY A 55 -8.94 6.85 0.19
CA GLY A 55 -8.77 6.18 1.48
C GLY A 55 -7.31 5.99 1.92
N ILE A 56 -6.38 6.76 1.34
CA ILE A 56 -5.04 6.93 1.91
C ILE A 56 -5.12 8.04 2.96
N ASP A 57 -4.77 7.71 4.20
CA ASP A 57 -4.81 8.65 5.34
C ASP A 57 -3.66 9.66 5.30
N LEU A 58 -2.47 9.23 4.86
CA LEU A 58 -1.25 10.05 4.83
C LEU A 58 -0.41 9.69 3.60
N ARG A 59 0.06 10.70 2.87
CA ARG A 59 1.03 10.54 1.79
C ARG A 59 2.33 11.23 2.17
N LEU A 60 3.44 10.50 2.04
CA LEU A 60 4.78 11.00 2.30
C LEU A 60 5.63 10.83 1.06
N GLN A 61 6.30 11.90 0.64
CA GLN A 61 7.34 11.86 -0.38
C GLN A 61 8.71 11.69 0.30
N CYS A 62 9.49 10.72 -0.15
CA CYS A 62 10.88 10.54 0.26
C CYS A 62 11.81 11.14 -0.78
N SER A 63 12.65 12.11 -0.39
CA SER A 63 13.65 12.71 -1.27
C SER A 63 14.92 13.02 -0.49
N LYS A 64 16.07 12.55 -1.00
CA LYS A 64 17.41 12.78 -0.42
C LYS A 64 17.51 12.39 1.07
N GLY A 65 16.82 11.32 1.48
CA GLY A 65 16.81 10.85 2.87
C GLY A 65 15.86 11.61 3.80
N THR A 66 15.03 12.50 3.27
CA THR A 66 14.05 13.29 4.03
C THR A 66 12.62 12.94 3.59
N LEU A 67 11.70 12.86 4.55
CA LEU A 67 10.27 12.68 4.30
C LEU A 67 9.52 14.02 4.41
N SER A 68 8.62 14.28 3.47
CA SER A 68 7.69 15.43 3.49
C SER A 68 6.28 14.99 3.13
N GLU A 69 5.27 15.53 3.81
CA GLU A 69 3.86 15.27 3.53
C GLU A 69 3.39 15.95 2.23
N ILE A 70 2.51 15.29 1.46
CA ILE A 70 1.96 15.77 0.18
C ILE A 70 0.44 15.60 0.07
#